data_AF-A0A259PN41-F1
#
_entry.id   AF-A0A259PN41-F1
#
_cell.length_a   1.000
_cell.length_b   1.000
_cell.length_c   1.000
_cell.angle_alpha   90.00
_cell.angle_beta   90.00
_cell.angle_gamma   90.00
#
_symmetry.space_group_name_H-M   'P 1'
#
loop_
_entity.id
_entity.type
_entity.pdbx_description
1 polymer ?
#
loop_
_entity_poly.entity_id
_entity_poly.type
_entity_poly.pdbx_seq_one_letter_code
_entity_poly.pdbx_strand_id
1 'polypeptide(L)'
;VSILGVAPFTLALPYAGLEVSAFLTAIIGFVLASAFPAMVVYAQELMPGKVGAVSGLFFGLAFGLGGIGAAALGQLADMVGIVEVYKICSFLPLIGLLAAFLPDLQSTPPGAAHAPRQPA
;
A
#
# COMPACT_ATOMS: atom_id res chain seq x y z
N VAL A 1 4.89 7.11 3.38
CA VAL A 1 6.28 6.75 3.00
C VAL A 1 6.47 5.26 2.67
N SER A 2 5.78 4.30 3.31
CA SER A 2 6.04 2.86 3.10
C SER A 2 5.84 2.31 1.67
N ILE A 3 4.84 2.77 0.91
CA ILE A 3 4.51 2.16 -0.39
C ILE A 3 5.55 2.47 -1.48
N LEU A 4 6.18 3.65 -1.43
CA LEU A 4 7.22 4.04 -2.39
C LEU A 4 8.54 3.30 -2.14
N GLY A 5 8.79 2.83 -0.91
CA GLY A 5 9.96 2.03 -0.55
C GLY A 5 10.02 0.68 -1.28
N VAL A 6 8.90 0.25 -1.88
CA VAL A 6 8.78 -1.01 -2.65
C VAL A 6 9.16 -0.84 -4.12
N ALA A 7 9.18 0.40 -4.63
CA ALA A 7 9.51 0.73 -6.02
C ALA A 7 10.87 0.15 -6.52
N PRO A 8 12.00 0.25 -5.78
CA PRO A 8 13.26 -0.32 -6.25
C PRO A 8 13.21 -1.87 -6.36
N PHE A 9 12.48 -2.53 -5.47
CA PHE A 9 12.37 -4.00 -5.46
C PHE A 9 11.47 -4.53 -6.58
N THR A 10 10.40 -3.80 -6.88
CA THR A 10 9.48 -4.14 -7.97
C THR A 10 10.10 -3.89 -9.34
N LEU A 11 10.83 -2.79 -9.51
CA LEU A 11 11.58 -2.48 -10.74
C LEU A 11 12.71 -3.48 -11.02
N ALA A 12 13.32 -4.08 -9.98
CA ALA A 12 14.35 -5.10 -10.13
C ALA A 12 13.78 -6.50 -10.50
N LEU A 13 12.51 -6.73 -10.20
CA LEU A 13 11.83 -8.03 -10.34
C LEU A 13 11.81 -8.61 -11.76
N PRO A 14 11.50 -7.86 -12.85
CA PRO A 14 11.50 -8.42 -14.20
C PRO A 14 12.89 -8.83 -14.73
N TYR A 15 13.96 -8.43 -14.03
CA TYR A 15 15.35 -8.75 -14.40
C TYR A 15 15.97 -9.83 -13.51
N ALA A 16 15.24 -10.32 -12.50
CA ALA A 16 15.70 -11.30 -11.54
C ALA A 16 15.40 -12.74 -12.01
N GLY A 17 16.27 -13.69 -11.64
CA GLY A 17 16.00 -15.12 -11.82
C GLY A 17 14.84 -15.61 -10.93
N LEU A 18 14.42 -16.87 -11.10
CA LEU A 18 13.24 -17.44 -10.40
C LEU A 18 13.34 -17.36 -8.86
N GLU A 19 14.49 -17.76 -8.30
CA GLU A 19 14.72 -17.78 -6.85
C GLU A 19 14.73 -16.37 -6.26
N VAL A 20 15.39 -15.44 -6.95
CA VAL A 20 15.49 -14.03 -6.53
C VAL A 20 14.13 -13.34 -6.67
N SER A 21 13.37 -13.63 -7.72
CA SER A 21 12.00 -13.11 -7.91
C SER A 21 11.05 -13.51 -6.79
N ALA A 22 11.13 -14.77 -6.33
CA ALA A 22 10.33 -15.25 -5.20
C ALA A 22 10.66 -14.49 -3.90
N PHE A 23 11.94 -14.30 -3.62
CA PHE A 23 12.40 -13.54 -2.45
C PHE A 23 12.00 -12.06 -2.51
N LEU A 24 12.20 -11.40 -3.66
CA LEU A 24 11.76 -10.02 -3.89
C LEU A 24 10.25 -9.87 -3.70
N THR A 25 9.46 -10.79 -4.26
CA THR A 25 7.99 -10.78 -4.14
C THR A 25 7.56 -10.92 -2.68
N ALA A 26 8.24 -11.75 -1.88
CA ALA A 26 7.96 -11.88 -0.46
C ALA A 26 8.20 -10.56 0.30
N ILE A 27 9.31 -9.86 0.02
CA ILE A 27 9.61 -8.55 0.62
C ILE A 27 8.56 -7.51 0.22
N ILE A 28 8.22 -7.46 -1.07
CA ILE A 28 7.17 -6.57 -1.61
C ILE A 28 5.86 -6.80 -0.87
N GLY A 29 5.42 -8.06 -0.78
CA GLY A 29 4.20 -8.44 -0.07
C GLY A 29 4.22 -8.05 1.40
N PHE A 30 5.35 -8.26 2.08
CA PHE A 30 5.51 -7.89 3.49
C PHE A 30 5.38 -6.38 3.73
N VAL A 31 6.04 -5.55 2.91
CA VAL A 31 5.96 -4.09 3.04
C VAL A 31 4.55 -3.59 2.72
N LEU A 32 3.91 -4.10 1.66
CA LEU A 32 2.53 -3.74 1.32
C LEU A 32 1.56 -4.15 2.44
N ALA A 33 1.73 -5.34 3.03
CA ALA A 33 0.94 -5.81 4.16
C ALA A 33 1.09 -4.91 5.39
N SER A 34 2.30 -4.37 5.66
CA SER A 34 2.51 -3.42 6.76
C SER A 34 1.87 -2.05 6.53
N ALA A 35 1.77 -1.62 5.28
CA ALA A 35 1.21 -0.30 4.93
C ALA A 35 -0.32 -0.30 4.96
N PHE A 36 -0.96 -1.43 4.68
CA PHE A 36 -2.40 -1.53 4.53
C PHE A 36 -3.21 -1.17 5.79
N PRO A 37 -2.88 -1.67 7.01
CA PRO A 37 -3.58 -1.27 8.23
C PRO A 37 -3.50 0.23 8.51
N ALA A 38 -2.33 0.84 8.30
CA ALA A 38 -2.13 2.27 8.51
C ALA A 38 -3.00 3.12 7.56
N MET A 39 -3.17 2.70 6.30
CA MET A 39 -4.06 3.37 5.34
C MET A 39 -5.53 3.30 5.77
N VAL A 40 -5.97 2.15 6.28
CA VAL A 40 -7.35 1.96 6.76
C VAL A 40 -7.60 2.84 7.99
N VAL A 41 -6.69 2.85 8.96
CA VAL A 41 -6.81 3.70 10.17
C VAL A 41 -6.84 5.18 9.79
N TYR A 42 -5.95 5.62 8.91
CA TYR A 42 -5.92 6.99 8.42
C TYR A 42 -7.25 7.42 7.77
N ALA A 43 -7.85 6.55 6.95
CA ALA A 43 -9.15 6.83 6.35
C ALA A 43 -10.29 6.87 7.39
N GLN A 44 -10.20 6.08 8.46
CA GLN A 44 -11.15 6.11 9.56
C GLN A 44 -11.00 7.40 10.39
N GLU A 45 -9.78 7.87 10.61
CA GLU A 45 -9.50 9.14 11.31
C GLU A 45 -10.02 10.37 10.54
N LEU A 46 -10.00 10.33 9.21
CA LEU A 46 -10.63 11.36 8.36
C LEU A 46 -12.17 11.39 8.48
N MET A 47 -12.81 10.28 8.87
CA MET A 47 -14.27 10.15 8.97
C MET A 47 -14.69 9.35 10.22
N PRO A 48 -14.46 9.85 11.45
CA PRO A 48 -14.55 9.09 12.69
C PRO A 48 -15.96 8.60 13.06
N GLY A 49 -17.01 9.16 12.43
CA GLY A 49 -18.39 8.72 12.62
C GLY A 49 -18.84 7.57 11.72
N LYS A 50 -18.00 7.12 10.77
CA LYS A 50 -18.39 6.14 9.72
C LYS A 50 -17.38 5.01 9.56
N VAL A 51 -16.69 4.62 10.63
CA VAL A 51 -15.62 3.60 10.64
C VAL A 51 -16.04 2.30 9.92
N GLY A 52 -17.24 1.78 10.19
CA GLY A 52 -17.74 0.56 9.55
C GLY A 52 -17.92 0.69 8.03
N ALA A 53 -18.43 1.84 7.55
CA ALA A 53 -18.60 2.10 6.13
C ALA A 53 -17.24 2.31 5.42
N VAL A 54 -16.30 3.01 6.06
CA VAL A 54 -14.94 3.21 5.53
C VAL A 54 -14.21 1.87 5.42
N SER A 55 -14.22 1.05 6.48
CA SER A 55 -13.63 -0.29 6.45
C SER A 55 -14.27 -1.16 5.37
N GLY A 56 -15.62 -1.20 5.32
CA GLY A 56 -16.35 -1.98 4.32
C GLY A 56 -16.02 -1.56 2.89
N LEU A 57 -15.91 -0.26 2.61
CA LEU A 57 -15.54 0.26 1.31
C LEU A 57 -14.08 -0.07 0.96
N PHE A 58 -13.14 0.09 1.90
CA PHE A 58 -11.72 -0.23 1.68
C PHE A 58 -11.50 -1.70 1.38
N PHE A 59 -12.01 -2.59 2.24
CA PHE A 59 -11.87 -4.03 2.03
C PHE A 59 -12.67 -4.50 0.81
N GLY A 60 -13.90 -4.01 0.61
CA GLY A 60 -14.73 -4.36 -0.54
C GLY A 60 -14.11 -3.96 -1.87
N LEU A 61 -13.62 -2.71 -2.00
CA LEU A 61 -12.92 -2.26 -3.20
C LEU A 61 -11.58 -2.97 -3.38
N ALA A 62 -10.81 -3.18 -2.31
CA ALA A 62 -9.52 -3.88 -2.40
C ALA A 62 -9.68 -5.30 -2.93
N PHE A 63 -10.63 -6.08 -2.39
CA PHE A 63 -10.90 -7.43 -2.89
C PHE A 63 -11.56 -7.42 -4.27
N GLY A 64 -12.48 -6.50 -4.55
CA GLY A 64 -13.13 -6.37 -5.86
C GLY A 64 -12.13 -6.05 -6.97
N LEU A 65 -11.32 -5.00 -6.78
CA LEU A 65 -10.26 -4.63 -7.71
C LEU A 65 -9.15 -5.69 -7.78
N GLY A 66 -8.85 -6.37 -6.67
CA GLY A 66 -7.91 -7.50 -6.65
C GLY A 66 -8.37 -8.67 -7.52
N GLY A 67 -9.65 -9.05 -7.44
CA GLY A 67 -10.21 -10.12 -8.26
C GLY A 67 -10.31 -9.75 -9.74
N ILE A 68 -10.84 -8.56 -10.04
CA ILE A 68 -10.93 -8.06 -11.43
C ILE A 68 -9.53 -7.88 -12.01
N GLY A 69 -8.60 -7.30 -11.25
CA GLY A 69 -7.22 -7.10 -11.64
C GLY A 69 -6.48 -8.41 -11.90
N ALA A 70 -6.69 -9.44 -11.07
CA ALA A 70 -6.11 -10.76 -11.28
C ALA A 70 -6.62 -11.40 -12.59
N ALA A 71 -7.92 -11.31 -12.87
CA ALA A 71 -8.48 -11.82 -14.12
C ALA A 71 -7.95 -11.06 -15.35
N ALA A 72 -7.92 -9.72 -15.28
CA ALA A 72 -7.43 -8.88 -16.37
C ALA A 72 -5.93 -9.06 -16.63
N LEU A 73 -5.10 -9.10 -15.58
CA LEU A 73 -3.66 -9.35 -15.70
C LEU A 73 -3.36 -10.78 -16.15
N GLY A 74 -4.18 -11.76 -15.75
CA GLY A 74 -4.09 -13.14 -16.24
C GLY A 74 -4.34 -13.22 -17.74
N GLN A 75 -5.43 -12.61 -18.22
CA GLN A 75 -5.72 -12.55 -19.66
C GLN A 75 -4.62 -11.78 -20.43
N LEU A 76 -4.09 -10.70 -19.85
CA LEU A 76 -2.97 -9.97 -20.44
C LEU A 76 -1.72 -10.85 -20.52
N ALA A 77 -1.44 -11.66 -19.48
CA ALA A 77 -0.31 -12.58 -19.46
C ALA A 77 -0.43 -13.66 -20.56
N ASP A 78 -1.64 -14.12 -20.85
CA ASP A 78 -1.88 -15.07 -21.95
C ASP A 78 -1.62 -14.42 -23.33
N MET A 79 -1.82 -13.10 -23.48
CA MET A 79 -1.64 -12.38 -24.74
C MET A 79 -0.19 -11.93 -24.99
N VAL A 80 0.47 -11.35 -24.00
CA VAL A 80 1.81 -10.72 -24.15
C VAL A 80 2.92 -11.45 -23.39
N GLY A 81 2.58 -12.49 -22.62
CA GLY A 81 3.51 -13.26 -21.82
C GLY A 81 3.74 -12.69 -20.41
N ILE A 82 4.07 -13.58 -19.46
CA ILE A 82 4.23 -13.24 -18.04
C ILE A 82 5.38 -12.24 -17.77
N VAL A 83 6.43 -12.28 -18.60
CA VAL A 83 7.61 -11.41 -18.45
C VAL A 83 7.25 -9.95 -18.74
N GLU A 84 6.44 -9.68 -19.76
CA GLU A 84 5.99 -8.32 -20.06
C GLU A 84 4.98 -7.81 -19.04
N VAL A 85 4.10 -8.68 -18.54
CA VAL A 85 3.21 -8.33 -17.42
C VAL A 85 4.01 -7.96 -16.17
N TYR A 86 5.10 -8.69 -15.87
CA TYR A 86 6.00 -8.34 -14.75
C TYR A 86 6.65 -6.97 -14.92
N LYS A 87 7.07 -6.62 -16.15
CA LYS A 87 7.60 -5.28 -16.44
C LYS A 87 6.53 -4.21 -16.24
N ILE A 88 5.31 -4.40 -16.74
CA ILE A 88 4.22 -3.43 -16.56
C ILE A 88 3.89 -3.27 -15.07
N CYS A 89 3.71 -4.39 -14.35
CA CYS A 89 3.41 -4.40 -12.92
C CYS A 89 4.52 -3.78 -12.06
N SER A 90 5.76 -3.79 -12.51
CA SER A 90 6.89 -3.17 -11.79
C SER A 90 6.75 -1.65 -11.62
N PHE A 91 5.96 -0.99 -12.47
CA PHE A 91 5.72 0.46 -12.39
C PHE A 91 4.50 0.84 -11.54
N LEU A 92 3.61 -0.11 -11.22
CA LEU A 92 2.39 0.16 -10.42
C LEU A 92 2.66 0.83 -9.07
N PRO A 93 3.71 0.46 -8.30
CA PRO A 93 4.01 1.12 -7.02
C PRO A 93 4.32 2.61 -7.14
N LEU A 94 4.71 3.10 -8.33
CA LEU A 94 4.92 4.52 -8.57
C LEU A 94 3.62 5.32 -8.49
N ILE A 95 2.44 4.71 -8.68
CA ILE A 95 1.14 5.36 -8.41
C ILE A 95 1.07 5.81 -6.95
N GLY A 96 1.77 5.14 -6.05
CA GLY A 96 1.94 5.55 -4.66
C GLY A 96 2.55 6.94 -4.46
N LEU A 97 3.20 7.53 -5.47
CA LEU A 97 3.63 8.94 -5.43
C LEU A 97 2.44 9.90 -5.29
N LEU A 98 1.25 9.51 -5.77
CA LEU A 98 0.04 10.31 -5.59
C LEU A 98 -0.34 10.46 -4.11
N ALA A 99 0.16 9.58 -3.22
CA ALA A 99 -0.02 9.72 -1.79
C ALA A 99 0.67 10.97 -1.21
N ALA A 100 1.60 11.60 -1.94
CA ALA A 100 2.20 12.87 -1.54
C ALA A 100 1.17 14.03 -1.51
N PHE A 101 0.03 13.89 -2.18
CA PHE A 101 -1.05 14.87 -2.15
C PHE A 101 -2.00 14.69 -0.94
N LEU A 102 -1.79 13.68 -0.09
CA LEU A 102 -2.60 13.52 1.11
C LEU A 102 -2.17 14.52 2.21
N PRO A 103 -3.13 15.17 2.90
CA PRO A 103 -2.83 16.08 3.99
C PRO A 103 -2.22 15.34 5.19
N ASP A 104 -1.18 15.92 5.79
CA ASP A 104 -0.54 15.35 6.96
C ASP A 104 -1.36 15.67 8.23
N LEU A 105 -1.95 14.64 8.85
CA LEU A 105 -2.75 14.78 10.06
C LEU A 105 -1.90 14.69 11.35
N GLN A 106 -0.58 14.48 11.27
CA GLN A 106 0.31 14.29 12.44
C GLN A 106 1.08 15.54 12.86
N SER A 107 0.53 16.73 12.61
CA SER A 107 1.05 17.98 13.18
C SER A 107 0.45 18.27 14.57
N THR A 108 0.58 17.35 15.54
CA THR A 108 0.46 17.75 16.96
C THR A 108 1.87 17.92 17.53
N PRO A 109 2.27 19.15 17.94
CA PRO A 109 3.60 19.39 18.50
C PRO A 109 3.88 18.48 19.71
N PRO A 110 5.08 17.88 19.83
CA PRO A 110 5.46 17.12 21.00
C PRO A 110 5.68 18.10 22.18
N GLY A 111 4.70 18.23 23.08
CA GLY A 111 4.88 19.08 24.26
C GLY A 111 3.70 19.27 25.23
N ALA A 112 2.47 18.88 24.91
CA ALA A 112 1.31 19.23 25.74
C ALA A 112 0.77 18.12 26.67
N ALA A 113 1.56 17.09 26.98
CA ALA A 113 1.10 15.94 27.78
C ALA A 113 1.93 15.63 29.04
N HIS A 114 2.75 16.58 29.54
CA HIS A 114 3.42 16.42 30.83
C HIS A 114 3.31 17.70 31.69
N ALA A 115 2.10 17.98 32.16
CA ALA A 115 1.93 18.80 33.36
C ALA A 115 1.62 17.83 34.52
N PRO A 116 2.58 17.52 35.41
CA PRO A 116 2.25 16.86 36.66
C PRO A 116 1.34 17.81 37.45
N ARG A 117 0.12 17.36 37.78
CA ARG A 117 -0.70 18.04 38.79
C ARG A 117 0.04 17.96 40.12
N GLN A 118 0.70 19.03 40.50
CA GLN A 118 1.26 19.20 41.84
C GLN A 118 0.11 19.48 42.81
N PRO A 119 -0.09 18.67 43.86
CA PRO A 119 -1.05 18.98 44.91
C PRO A 119 -0.40 19.97 45.89
N ALA A 120 -1.06 21.10 46.13
CA ALA A 120 -0.88 21.96 47.29
C ALA A 120 -2.25 22.51 47.68
#